data_AF-A0A640VX75-F1
#
_entry.id   AF-A0A640VX75-F1
#
_cell.length_a   1.000
_cell.length_b   1.000
_cell.length_c   1.000
_cell.angle_alpha   90.00
_cell.angle_beta   90.00
_cell.angle_gamma   90.00
#
_symmetry.space_group_name_H-M   'P 1'
#
loop_
_entity.id
_entity.type
_entity.pdbx_description
1 polymer ?
#
loop_
_entity_poly.entity_id
_entity_poly.type
_entity_poly.pdbx_seq_one_letter_code
_entity_poly.pdbx_strand_id
1 'polypeptide(L)'
;MPLIRTRAGINEKLGGPTPAEEKLLAACLAGKPCVLGNEVPPKGTPDPQIHIRADVLRYLITGGCDAHPVADWGVDLRAARITGDLDLKLATAQGVTGLIRCRFDQPIRALQSKLQLFNLNNSVFPALNAQGAKVTGDVFLRNITAEANVTVNGAIIGGQLDCEGARFNATSGTERALNAQGMQVREAFLLSGREHYKRCHRLDRGTGQHSG
;
A
#
# COMPACT_ATOMS: atom_id res chain seq x y z
N MET A 1 -13.85 13.37 -11.17
CA MET A 1 -12.87 13.80 -12.19
C MET A 1 -12.53 12.61 -13.09
N PRO A 2 -12.28 12.83 -14.38
CA PRO A 2 -11.92 11.75 -15.30
C PRO A 2 -10.56 11.12 -14.94
N LEU A 3 -10.43 9.83 -15.25
CA LEU A 3 -9.21 9.05 -15.07
C LEU A 3 -8.19 9.44 -16.16
N ILE A 4 -6.91 9.46 -15.80
CA ILE A 4 -5.83 9.58 -16.78
C ILE A 4 -5.76 8.28 -17.58
N ARG A 5 -5.84 8.40 -18.91
CA ARG A 5 -5.78 7.26 -19.85
C ARG A 5 -4.67 7.39 -20.89
N THR A 6 -3.97 8.52 -20.93
CA THR A 6 -2.90 8.80 -21.90
C THR A 6 -1.81 9.63 -21.25
N ARG A 7 -0.62 9.66 -21.86
CA ARG A 7 0.47 10.54 -21.43
C ARG A 7 0.09 12.03 -21.53
N ALA A 8 -0.65 12.42 -22.56
CA ALA A 8 -1.18 13.79 -22.70
C ALA A 8 -2.13 14.15 -21.54
N GLY A 9 -2.95 13.19 -21.08
CA GLY A 9 -3.85 13.38 -19.94
C GLY A 9 -3.12 13.67 -18.62
N ILE A 10 -1.85 13.27 -18.47
CA ILE A 10 -1.00 13.69 -17.34
C ILE A 10 -0.74 15.19 -17.42
N ASN A 11 -0.36 15.69 -18.59
CA ASN A 11 -0.07 17.11 -18.79
C ASN A 11 -1.33 17.96 -18.60
N GLU A 12 -2.45 17.56 -19.22
CA GLU A 12 -3.72 18.28 -19.15
C GLU A 12 -4.28 18.35 -17.73
N LYS A 13 -4.24 17.25 -16.98
CA LYS A 13 -4.83 17.18 -15.64
C LYS A 13 -3.91 17.74 -14.56
N LEU A 14 -2.60 17.54 -14.72
CA LEU A 14 -1.64 17.70 -13.62
C LEU A 14 -0.53 18.72 -13.91
N GLY A 15 -0.56 19.40 -15.05
CA GLY A 15 0.43 20.42 -15.42
C GLY A 15 1.80 19.84 -15.80
N GLY A 16 1.85 18.55 -16.13
CA GLY A 16 3.08 17.82 -16.45
C GLY A 16 3.60 16.96 -15.31
N PRO A 17 4.41 15.92 -15.60
CA PRO A 17 4.93 15.01 -14.59
C PRO A 17 6.00 15.64 -13.70
N THR A 18 6.10 15.18 -12.46
CA THR A 18 7.25 15.51 -11.58
C THR A 18 8.52 14.80 -12.08
N PRO A 19 9.73 15.21 -11.64
CA PRO A 19 10.96 14.47 -11.95
C PRO A 19 10.93 12.99 -11.52
N ALA A 20 10.27 12.70 -10.39
CA ALA A 20 10.05 11.33 -9.94
C ALA A 20 9.11 10.55 -10.87
N GLU A 21 8.03 11.18 -11.34
CA GLU A 21 7.07 10.57 -12.26
C GLU A 21 7.69 10.31 -13.63
N GLU A 22 8.55 11.19 -14.15
CA GLU A 22 9.30 10.92 -15.39
C GLU A 22 10.22 9.71 -15.25
N LYS A 23 10.94 9.58 -14.12
CA LYS A 23 11.75 8.39 -13.83
C LYS A 23 10.89 7.13 -13.77
N LEU A 24 9.72 7.20 -13.16
CA LEU A 24 8.80 6.07 -13.05
C LEU A 24 8.21 5.68 -14.42
N LEU A 25 7.79 6.67 -15.22
CA LEU A 25 7.31 6.46 -16.59
C LEU A 25 8.37 5.74 -17.44
N ALA A 26 9.61 6.21 -17.40
CA ALA A 26 10.72 5.59 -18.13
C ALA A 26 11.03 4.17 -17.63
N ALA A 27 11.00 3.94 -16.31
CA ALA A 27 11.25 2.65 -15.71
C ALA A 27 10.18 1.60 -16.06
N CYS A 28 8.90 1.99 -16.02
CA CYS A 28 7.77 1.13 -16.40
C CYS A 28 7.81 0.75 -17.89
N LEU A 29 8.19 1.69 -18.76
CA LEU A 29 8.39 1.39 -20.19
C LEU A 29 9.56 0.43 -20.41
N ALA A 30 10.63 0.56 -19.63
CA ALA A 30 11.81 -0.30 -19.71
C ALA A 30 11.66 -1.64 -18.97
N GLY A 31 10.57 -1.86 -18.23
CA GLY A 31 10.38 -3.05 -17.39
C GLY A 31 11.40 -3.18 -16.25
N LYS A 32 11.84 -2.05 -15.68
CA LYS A 32 12.85 -2.01 -14.60
C LYS A 32 12.26 -1.42 -13.32
N PRO A 33 12.80 -1.76 -12.14
CA PRO A 33 12.45 -1.09 -10.91
C PRO A 33 12.77 0.41 -10.95
N CYS A 34 11.87 1.24 -10.43
CA CYS A 34 12.09 2.65 -10.19
C CYS A 34 12.46 2.88 -8.72
N VAL A 35 13.72 3.23 -8.45
CA VAL A 35 14.21 3.47 -7.09
C VAL A 35 14.44 4.97 -6.91
N LEU A 36 13.65 5.60 -6.04
CA LEU A 36 13.74 7.05 -5.76
C LEU A 36 14.52 7.36 -4.47
N GLY A 37 14.89 6.34 -3.70
CA GLY A 37 15.61 6.49 -2.43
C GLY A 37 15.78 5.18 -1.65
N ASN A 38 16.37 5.29 -0.47
CA ASN A 38 16.73 4.14 0.38
C ASN A 38 15.90 4.03 1.67
N GLU A 39 15.12 5.07 2.00
CA GLU A 39 14.33 5.17 3.23
C GLU A 39 12.86 5.47 2.90
N VAL A 40 11.96 5.26 3.86
CA VAL A 40 10.57 5.68 3.71
C VAL A 40 10.55 7.21 3.71
N PRO A 41 9.99 7.88 2.68
CA PRO A 41 9.96 9.34 2.64
C PRO A 41 9.35 9.96 3.90
N PRO A 42 9.83 11.13 4.37
CA PRO A 42 9.33 11.77 5.58
C PRO A 42 7.90 12.31 5.41
N LYS A 43 7.27 12.70 6.53
CA LYS A 43 6.05 13.56 6.54
C LYS A 43 6.40 15.01 6.14
N GLY A 44 5.42 15.74 5.58
CA GLY A 44 5.58 17.16 5.21
C GLY A 44 5.41 17.42 3.72
N THR A 45 5.96 18.55 3.27
CA THR A 45 5.93 18.97 1.86
C THR A 45 6.64 17.94 0.98
N PRO A 46 5.98 17.44 -0.08
CA PRO A 46 6.61 16.47 -0.99
C PRO A 46 7.80 17.08 -1.74
N ASP A 47 8.96 16.42 -1.68
CA ASP A 47 10.08 16.71 -2.57
C ASP A 47 9.78 16.15 -3.98
N PRO A 48 9.80 17.00 -5.04
CA PRO A 48 9.57 16.57 -6.42
C PRO A 48 10.42 15.38 -6.91
N GLN A 49 11.58 15.12 -6.29
CA GLN A 49 12.45 13.98 -6.64
C GLN A 49 11.92 12.62 -6.16
N ILE A 50 11.01 12.61 -5.19
CA ILE A 50 10.41 11.39 -4.62
C ILE A 50 8.87 11.42 -4.67
N HIS A 51 8.29 12.48 -5.20
CA HIS A 51 6.84 12.73 -5.19
C HIS A 51 6.14 12.16 -6.42
N ILE A 52 5.25 11.20 -6.19
CA ILE A 52 4.38 10.59 -7.20
C ILE A 52 2.92 10.92 -6.87
N ARG A 53 2.14 11.37 -7.85
CA ARG A 53 0.70 11.54 -7.67
C ARG A 53 -0.04 10.24 -7.95
N ALA A 54 -1.03 9.94 -7.14
CA ALA A 54 -1.78 8.70 -7.18
C ALA A 54 -2.47 8.46 -8.54
N ASP A 55 -2.88 9.52 -9.24
CA ASP A 55 -3.46 9.42 -10.58
C ASP A 55 -2.47 8.86 -11.63
N VAL A 56 -1.21 9.31 -11.58
CA VAL A 56 -0.14 8.82 -12.48
C VAL A 56 0.19 7.38 -12.13
N LEU A 57 0.31 7.08 -10.84
CA LEU A 57 0.57 5.73 -10.36
C LEU A 57 -0.55 4.76 -10.77
N ARG A 58 -1.81 5.17 -10.63
CA ARG A 58 -2.97 4.38 -11.06
C ARG A 58 -2.93 4.10 -12.55
N TYR A 59 -2.66 5.12 -13.37
CA TYR A 59 -2.53 4.98 -14.83
C TYR A 59 -1.51 3.90 -15.21
N LEU A 60 -0.35 3.89 -14.54
CA LEU A 60 0.71 2.91 -14.76
C LEU A 60 0.33 1.51 -14.25
N ILE A 61 -0.26 1.41 -13.06
CA ILE A 61 -0.70 0.11 -12.50
C ILE A 61 -1.70 -0.58 -13.44
N THR A 62 -2.55 0.19 -14.13
CA THR A 62 -3.53 -0.35 -15.09
C THR A 62 -2.98 -0.54 -16.51
N GLY A 63 -1.67 -0.42 -16.73
CA GLY A 63 -1.01 -0.76 -18.00
C GLY A 63 -0.61 0.41 -18.90
N GLY A 64 -0.90 1.65 -18.50
CA GLY A 64 -0.59 2.83 -19.31
C GLY A 64 -1.54 3.02 -20.49
N CYS A 65 -1.00 3.24 -21.69
CA CYS A 65 -1.76 3.38 -22.94
C CYS A 65 -1.01 2.78 -24.12
N ASP A 66 -1.67 2.55 -25.26
CA ASP A 66 -1.07 1.88 -26.42
C ASP A 66 0.21 2.54 -26.93
N ALA A 67 0.31 3.87 -26.85
CA ALA A 67 1.51 4.61 -27.25
C ALA A 67 2.66 4.52 -26.23
N HIS A 68 2.34 4.21 -24.97
CA HIS A 68 3.29 4.13 -23.86
C HIS A 68 2.88 2.98 -22.93
N PRO A 69 2.95 1.72 -23.40
CA PRO A 69 2.50 0.58 -22.62
C PRO A 69 3.48 0.36 -21.46
N VAL A 70 2.95 -0.05 -20.31
CA VAL A 70 3.78 -0.58 -19.24
C VAL A 70 4.24 -1.97 -19.64
N ALA A 71 5.52 -2.26 -19.45
CA ALA A 71 6.07 -3.59 -19.73
C ALA A 71 5.36 -4.66 -18.88
N ASP A 72 5.37 -5.92 -19.33
CA ASP A 72 4.67 -7.03 -18.66
C ASP A 72 5.05 -7.22 -17.19
N TRP A 73 6.24 -6.73 -16.79
CA TRP A 73 6.67 -6.69 -15.41
C TRP A 73 5.72 -5.89 -14.50
N GLY A 74 5.11 -4.81 -14.99
CA GLY A 74 4.27 -3.92 -14.19
C GLY A 74 5.04 -2.82 -13.47
N VAL A 75 4.54 -2.40 -12.30
CA VAL A 75 5.09 -1.28 -11.51
C VAL A 75 5.88 -1.83 -10.32
N ASP A 76 7.19 -1.62 -10.30
CA ASP A 76 8.05 -1.78 -9.10
C ASP A 76 8.62 -0.40 -8.73
N LEU A 77 7.94 0.28 -7.81
CA LEU A 77 8.28 1.60 -7.31
C LEU A 77 8.80 1.50 -5.88
N ARG A 78 9.94 2.16 -5.62
CA ARG A 78 10.59 2.14 -4.31
C ARG A 78 10.87 3.54 -3.77
N ALA A 79 10.60 3.71 -2.46
CA ALA A 79 10.92 4.92 -1.71
C ALA A 79 10.22 6.20 -2.24
N ALA A 80 8.95 6.08 -2.64
CA ALA A 80 8.16 7.19 -3.14
C ALA A 80 7.19 7.75 -2.09
N ARG A 81 6.93 9.06 -2.16
CA ARG A 81 5.85 9.77 -1.47
C ARG A 81 4.66 9.86 -2.42
N ILE A 82 3.56 9.17 -2.10
CA ILE A 82 2.35 9.15 -2.91
C ILE A 82 1.32 10.10 -2.32
N THR A 83 0.96 11.12 -3.09
CA THR A 83 -0.12 12.06 -2.74
C THR A 83 -1.39 11.80 -3.54
N GLY A 84 -2.54 12.10 -2.95
CA GLY A 84 -3.85 11.85 -3.55
C GLY A 84 -4.31 10.41 -3.34
N ASP A 85 -5.56 10.15 -3.71
CA ASP A 85 -6.20 8.85 -3.50
C ASP A 85 -5.76 7.82 -4.55
N LEU A 86 -5.07 6.76 -4.11
CA LEU A 86 -4.79 5.61 -5.00
C LEU A 86 -6.05 4.73 -5.09
N ASP A 87 -6.82 4.96 -6.15
CA ASP A 87 -8.10 4.29 -6.40
C ASP A 87 -7.99 3.19 -7.47
N LEU A 88 -7.85 1.95 -7.03
CA LEU A 88 -7.82 0.73 -7.82
C LEU A 88 -9.13 -0.07 -7.73
N LYS A 89 -10.23 0.55 -7.27
CA LYS A 89 -11.53 -0.15 -7.17
C LYS A 89 -11.92 -0.74 -8.54
N LEU A 90 -12.27 -2.03 -8.56
CA LEU A 90 -12.65 -2.79 -9.76
C LEU A 90 -11.59 -2.82 -10.88
N ALA A 91 -10.38 -2.30 -10.63
CA ALA A 91 -9.33 -2.23 -11.64
C ALA A 91 -8.64 -3.58 -11.81
N THR A 92 -8.09 -3.82 -13.00
CA THR A 92 -7.16 -4.92 -13.26
C THR A 92 -5.77 -4.33 -13.44
N ALA A 93 -4.81 -4.75 -12.60
CA ALA A 93 -3.43 -4.33 -12.73
C ALA A 93 -2.70 -5.16 -13.78
N GLN A 94 -1.75 -4.53 -14.47
CA GLN A 94 -0.80 -5.20 -15.36
C GLN A 94 0.48 -5.54 -14.59
N GLY A 95 0.89 -6.80 -14.64
CA GLY A 95 2.09 -7.28 -13.96
C GLY A 95 2.02 -7.10 -12.45
N VAL A 96 3.18 -6.82 -11.85
CA VAL A 96 3.32 -6.61 -10.41
C VAL A 96 2.82 -5.21 -10.01
N THR A 97 2.24 -5.13 -8.82
CA THR A 97 2.00 -3.85 -8.12
C THR A 97 2.90 -3.80 -6.90
N GLY A 98 4.17 -3.47 -7.12
CA GLY A 98 5.19 -3.29 -6.10
C GLY A 98 5.34 -1.82 -5.72
N LEU A 99 4.95 -1.47 -4.49
CA LEU A 99 5.04 -0.14 -3.89
C LEU A 99 5.81 -0.26 -2.57
N ILE A 100 7.12 -0.46 -2.68
CA ILE A 100 8.00 -0.86 -1.58
C ILE A 100 8.57 0.40 -0.92
N ARG A 101 8.62 0.43 0.41
CA ARG A 101 9.18 1.56 1.18
C ARG A 101 8.52 2.90 0.85
N CYS A 102 7.27 2.86 0.43
CA CYS A 102 6.52 4.02 0.01
C CYS A 102 5.76 4.64 1.18
N ARG A 103 5.48 5.95 1.10
CA ARG A 103 4.56 6.62 2.01
C ARG A 103 3.34 7.11 1.26
N PHE A 104 2.16 6.78 1.74
CA PHE A 104 0.91 7.29 1.21
C PHE A 104 0.35 8.35 2.16
N ASP A 105 -0.16 9.44 1.57
CA ASP A 105 -0.85 10.48 2.32
C ASP A 105 -2.35 10.22 2.49
N GLN A 106 -2.89 9.34 1.64
CA GLN A 106 -4.30 8.95 1.63
C GLN A 106 -4.42 7.41 1.62
N PRO A 107 -5.60 6.86 1.99
CA PRO A 107 -5.85 5.43 1.94
C PRO A 107 -5.68 4.80 0.56
N ILE A 108 -5.20 3.56 0.54
CA ILE A 108 -5.14 2.74 -0.68
C ILE A 108 -6.48 2.01 -0.83
N ARG A 109 -7.15 2.19 -1.98
CA ARG A 109 -8.44 1.54 -2.28
C ARG A 109 -8.26 0.52 -3.38
N ALA A 110 -8.38 -0.75 -3.06
CA ALA A 110 -8.26 -1.90 -3.94
C ALA A 110 -9.51 -2.82 -3.87
N LEU A 111 -10.68 -2.25 -3.59
CA LEU A 111 -11.95 -2.98 -3.52
C LEU A 111 -12.19 -3.73 -4.83
N GLN A 112 -12.33 -5.05 -4.75
CA GLN A 112 -12.62 -5.94 -5.88
C GLN A 112 -11.63 -5.78 -7.06
N SER A 113 -10.40 -5.35 -6.79
CA SER A 113 -9.35 -5.28 -7.82
C SER A 113 -8.84 -6.67 -8.20
N LYS A 114 -8.23 -6.78 -9.39
CA LYS A 114 -7.50 -7.96 -9.84
C LYS A 114 -6.02 -7.62 -9.97
N LEU A 115 -5.17 -8.31 -9.21
CA LEU A 115 -3.74 -8.06 -9.13
C LEU A 115 -2.99 -9.37 -9.37
N GLN A 116 -1.79 -9.32 -9.94
CA GLN A 116 -0.95 -10.51 -10.02
C GLN A 116 -0.16 -10.70 -8.74
N LEU A 117 0.48 -9.63 -8.27
CA LEU A 117 1.27 -9.55 -7.05
C LEU A 117 1.03 -8.19 -6.40
N PHE A 118 0.79 -8.15 -5.09
CA PHE A 118 0.63 -6.88 -4.37
C PHE A 118 1.63 -6.75 -3.24
N ASN A 119 2.64 -5.91 -3.43
CA ASN A 119 3.76 -5.79 -2.50
C ASN A 119 3.87 -4.37 -1.96
N LEU A 120 3.57 -4.21 -0.67
CA LEU A 120 3.66 -2.96 0.07
C LEU A 120 4.78 -2.99 1.12
N ASN A 121 5.76 -3.89 1.00
CA ASN A 121 6.78 -4.09 2.03
C ASN A 121 7.46 -2.78 2.47
N ASN A 122 7.61 -2.62 3.79
CA ASN A 122 8.23 -1.45 4.42
C ASN A 122 7.49 -0.12 4.16
N SER A 123 6.26 -0.14 3.66
CA SER A 123 5.50 1.07 3.36
C SER A 123 4.66 1.55 4.54
N VAL A 124 4.32 2.84 4.52
CA VAL A 124 3.48 3.51 5.52
C VAL A 124 2.27 4.11 4.82
N PHE A 125 1.07 3.82 5.32
CA PHE A 125 -0.17 4.32 4.73
C PHE A 125 -1.27 4.50 5.78
N PRO A 126 -2.25 5.40 5.55
CA PRO A 126 -3.34 5.59 6.50
C PRO A 126 -4.19 4.34 6.65
N ALA A 127 -4.68 3.77 5.55
CA ALA A 127 -5.52 2.58 5.56
C ALA A 127 -5.41 1.82 4.23
N LEU A 128 -5.80 0.56 4.24
CA LEU A 128 -5.91 -0.28 3.04
C LEU A 128 -7.29 -0.94 2.99
N ASN A 129 -8.03 -0.73 1.91
CA ASN A 129 -9.25 -1.49 1.63
C ASN A 129 -9.05 -2.36 0.38
N ALA A 130 -8.76 -3.64 0.58
CA ALA A 130 -8.65 -4.67 -0.45
C ALA A 130 -9.78 -5.72 -0.32
N GLN A 131 -10.95 -5.30 0.17
CA GLN A 131 -12.11 -6.19 0.25
C GLN A 131 -12.45 -6.76 -1.13
N GLY A 132 -12.63 -8.08 -1.22
CA GLY A 132 -12.96 -8.79 -2.45
C GLY A 132 -11.87 -8.78 -3.52
N ALA A 133 -10.67 -8.27 -3.22
CA ALA A 133 -9.56 -8.27 -4.17
C ALA A 133 -9.17 -9.71 -4.55
N LYS A 134 -8.79 -9.91 -5.81
CA LYS A 134 -8.28 -11.18 -6.32
C LYS A 134 -6.81 -11.01 -6.68
N VAL A 135 -5.94 -11.65 -5.93
CA VAL A 135 -4.50 -11.63 -6.13
C VAL A 135 -4.08 -13.03 -6.59
N THR A 136 -3.53 -13.17 -7.79
CA THR A 136 -3.19 -14.51 -8.31
C THR A 136 -1.98 -15.12 -7.63
N GLY A 137 -0.99 -14.30 -7.28
CA GLY A 137 0.18 -14.67 -6.50
C GLY A 137 0.08 -14.15 -5.07
N ASP A 138 1.17 -13.54 -4.58
CA ASP A 138 1.32 -13.16 -3.17
C ASP A 138 0.83 -11.74 -2.84
N VAL A 139 0.51 -11.55 -1.57
CA VAL A 139 0.35 -10.25 -0.92
C VAL A 139 1.43 -10.09 0.15
N PHE A 140 2.33 -9.13 -0.06
CA PHE A 140 3.43 -8.84 0.87
C PHE A 140 3.20 -7.52 1.60
N LEU A 141 3.01 -7.61 2.92
CA LEU A 141 2.78 -6.52 3.87
C LEU A 141 3.85 -6.53 4.99
N ARG A 142 5.08 -6.97 4.70
CA ARG A 142 6.15 -7.07 5.70
C ARG A 142 6.58 -5.69 6.18
N ASN A 143 6.76 -5.55 7.49
CA ASN A 143 7.25 -4.32 8.14
C ASN A 143 6.45 -3.05 7.77
N ILE A 144 5.19 -3.18 7.38
CA ILE A 144 4.34 -2.03 7.08
C ILE A 144 3.93 -1.31 8.36
N THR A 145 3.51 -0.06 8.22
CA THR A 145 2.77 0.65 9.26
C THR A 145 1.47 1.20 8.66
N ALA A 146 0.35 0.61 9.06
CA ALA A 146 -0.98 1.13 8.77
C ALA A 146 -1.43 2.00 9.94
N GLU A 147 -1.75 3.28 9.69
CA GLU A 147 -2.18 4.21 10.75
C GLU A 147 -3.64 3.99 11.19
N ALA A 148 -4.40 3.21 10.41
CA ALA A 148 -5.77 2.81 10.65
C ALA A 148 -6.02 1.39 10.10
N ASN A 149 -7.26 1.07 9.74
CA ASN A 149 -7.68 -0.29 9.40
C ASN A 149 -7.09 -0.81 8.08
N VAL A 150 -6.80 -2.10 8.08
CA VAL A 150 -6.54 -2.90 6.88
C VAL A 150 -7.67 -3.91 6.70
N THR A 151 -8.35 -3.86 5.56
CA THR A 151 -9.47 -4.75 5.24
C THR A 151 -9.15 -5.60 4.02
N VAL A 152 -9.23 -6.91 4.17
CA VAL A 152 -9.06 -7.94 3.12
C VAL A 152 -10.26 -8.91 3.10
N ASN A 153 -11.42 -8.45 3.56
CA ASN A 153 -12.65 -9.24 3.63
C ASN A 153 -12.99 -9.86 2.27
N GLY A 154 -13.25 -11.16 2.22
CA GLY A 154 -13.60 -11.87 0.99
C GLY A 154 -12.52 -11.83 -0.10
N ALA A 155 -11.29 -11.38 0.21
CA ALA A 155 -10.20 -11.39 -0.74
C ALA A 155 -9.77 -12.84 -1.03
N ILE A 156 -9.36 -13.10 -2.27
CA ILE A 156 -8.82 -14.39 -2.70
C ILE A 156 -7.37 -14.16 -3.08
N ILE A 157 -6.46 -14.81 -2.35
CA ILE A 157 -5.01 -14.73 -2.55
C ILE A 157 -4.53 -16.11 -2.96
N GLY A 158 -4.01 -16.18 -4.19
CA GLY A 158 -3.60 -17.44 -4.81
C GLY A 158 -2.25 -17.96 -4.32
N GLY A 159 -1.39 -17.07 -3.81
CA GLY A 159 -0.15 -17.41 -3.11
C GLY A 159 -0.29 -17.21 -1.59
N GLN A 160 0.71 -16.58 -0.99
CA GLN A 160 0.75 -16.29 0.44
C GLN A 160 0.27 -14.88 0.78
N LEU A 161 -0.22 -14.69 2.00
CA LEU A 161 -0.36 -13.39 2.64
C LEU A 161 0.66 -13.28 3.76
N ASP A 162 1.61 -12.36 3.61
CA ASP A 162 2.70 -12.18 4.55
C ASP A 162 2.65 -10.80 5.21
N CYS A 163 2.38 -10.80 6.51
CA CYS A 163 2.29 -9.65 7.38
C CYS A 163 3.41 -9.63 8.43
N GLU A 164 4.56 -10.26 8.17
CA GLU A 164 5.67 -10.32 9.12
C GLU A 164 6.13 -8.91 9.56
N GLY A 165 6.10 -8.63 10.85
CA GLY A 165 6.50 -7.33 11.40
C GLY A 165 5.55 -6.17 11.07
N ALA A 166 4.37 -6.44 10.51
CA ALA A 166 3.36 -5.41 10.23
C ALA A 166 2.84 -4.76 11.52
N ARG A 167 2.66 -3.44 11.49
CA ARG A 167 2.06 -2.65 12.57
C ARG A 167 0.72 -2.09 12.10
N PHE A 168 -0.37 -2.53 12.73
CA PHE A 168 -1.72 -2.05 12.47
C PHE A 168 -2.17 -1.15 13.64
N ASN A 169 -1.95 0.15 13.51
CA ASN A 169 -2.12 1.14 14.59
C ASN A 169 -3.54 1.73 14.62
N ALA A 170 -4.57 0.91 14.48
CA ALA A 170 -5.94 1.42 14.43
C ALA A 170 -6.31 2.11 15.76
N THR A 171 -6.74 3.38 15.69
CA THR A 171 -7.06 4.18 16.87
C THR A 171 -8.34 3.69 17.54
N SER A 172 -8.46 3.95 18.85
CA SER A 172 -9.61 3.60 19.68
C SER A 172 -10.92 4.08 19.04
N GLY A 173 -11.81 3.14 18.72
CA GLY A 173 -13.07 3.39 17.99
C GLY A 173 -13.19 2.59 16.69
N THR A 174 -12.11 1.99 16.22
CA THR A 174 -12.13 1.00 15.14
C THR A 174 -12.17 -0.41 15.73
N GLU A 175 -13.18 -1.21 15.37
CA GLU A 175 -13.40 -2.53 16.00
C GLU A 175 -12.30 -3.55 15.67
N ARG A 176 -11.59 -3.40 14.54
CA ARG A 176 -10.57 -4.36 14.07
C ARG A 176 -9.47 -3.67 13.26
N ALA A 177 -8.23 -3.75 13.73
CA ALA A 177 -7.07 -3.19 13.04
C ALA A 177 -6.75 -3.92 11.71
N LEU A 178 -7.00 -5.24 11.67
CA LEU A 178 -7.00 -6.07 10.47
C LEU A 178 -8.34 -6.81 10.39
N ASN A 179 -9.11 -6.60 9.32
CA ASN A 179 -10.35 -7.31 9.04
C ASN A 179 -10.17 -8.23 7.83
N ALA A 180 -10.27 -9.55 8.06
CA ALA A 180 -10.04 -10.58 7.06
C ALA A 180 -11.22 -11.57 6.95
N GLN A 181 -12.43 -11.11 7.24
CA GLN A 181 -13.62 -11.95 7.23
C GLN A 181 -13.83 -12.59 5.85
N GLY A 182 -13.90 -13.93 5.80
CA GLY A 182 -14.12 -14.67 4.55
C GLY A 182 -12.95 -14.60 3.55
N MET A 183 -11.78 -14.10 3.97
CA MET A 183 -10.56 -14.16 3.15
C MET A 183 -10.15 -15.61 2.89
N GLN A 184 -9.65 -15.89 1.68
CA GLN A 184 -9.06 -17.16 1.30
C GLN A 184 -7.62 -16.95 0.86
N VAL A 185 -6.70 -17.73 1.44
CA VAL A 185 -5.28 -17.77 1.07
C VAL A 185 -4.95 -19.22 0.73
N ARG A 186 -4.41 -19.47 -0.46
CA ARG A 186 -4.20 -20.85 -0.94
C ARG A 186 -2.92 -21.48 -0.42
N GLU A 187 -1.88 -20.70 -0.17
CA GLU A 187 -0.61 -21.20 0.34
C GLU A 187 -0.50 -20.93 1.85
N ALA A 188 0.23 -19.88 2.25
CA ALA A 188 0.51 -19.59 3.66
C ALA A 188 -0.05 -18.24 4.10
N PHE A 189 -0.50 -18.16 5.35
CA PHE A 189 -0.76 -16.89 6.05
C PHE A 189 0.29 -16.70 7.14
N LEU A 190 1.18 -15.73 6.95
CA LEU A 190 2.28 -15.43 7.87
C LEU A 190 1.95 -14.15 8.62
N LEU A 191 1.82 -14.24 9.95
CA LEU A 191 1.63 -13.10 10.82
C LEU A 191 2.54 -13.25 12.03
N SER A 192 3.55 -12.38 12.13
CA SER A 192 4.38 -12.29 13.34
C SER A 192 4.42 -10.84 13.81
N GLY A 193 4.12 -10.64 15.09
CA GLY A 193 4.29 -9.36 15.75
C GLY A 193 5.66 -9.30 16.42
N ARG A 194 6.29 -8.13 16.42
CA ARG A 194 7.31 -7.82 17.44
C ARG A 194 6.58 -7.31 18.67
N GLU A 195 6.50 -8.16 19.70
CA GLU A 195 6.05 -7.76 21.04
C GLU A 195 6.99 -6.68 21.60
N HIS A 196 6.65 -5.41 21.42
CA HIS A 196 7.15 -4.36 22.32
C HIS A 196 6.18 -4.27 23.49
N TYR A 197 6.33 -5.20 24.44
CA TYR A 197 5.73 -5.07 25.76
C TYR A 197 6.29 -3.79 26.41
N LYS A 198 5.59 -2.66 26.28
CA LYS A 198 5.76 -1.56 27.24
C LYS A 198 5.19 -2.08 28.55
N ARG A 199 6.08 -2.60 29.39
CA ARG A 199 5.86 -2.94 30.79
C ARG A 199 5.24 -1.72 31.48
N CYS A 200 3.90 -1.67 31.54
CA CYS A 200 3.20 -0.80 32.47
C CYS A 200 3.57 -1.26 33.87
N HIS A 201 4.55 -0.59 34.45
CA HIS A 201 4.98 -0.85 35.82
C HIS A 201 3.94 -0.32 36.81
N ARG A 202 3.74 -1.14 37.84
CA ARG A 202 3.23 -0.85 39.20
C ARG A 202 1.72 -1.09 39.36
N LEU A 203 1.32 -2.34 39.64
CA LEU A 203 1.25 -2.98 40.97
C LEU A 203 0.27 -2.27 41.91
N ASP A 204 -0.93 -2.83 41.98
CA ASP A 204 -1.83 -2.71 43.12
C ASP A 204 -1.06 -3.06 44.41
N ARG A 205 -1.03 -2.12 45.35
CA ARG A 205 -1.02 -2.48 46.76
C ARG A 205 -2.41 -2.22 47.29
N GLY A 206 -3.21 -3.28 47.34
CA GLY A 206 -4.35 -3.33 48.23
C GLY A 206 -3.86 -3.21 49.67
N THR A 207 -4.25 -2.14 50.36
CA THR A 207 -4.31 -2.14 51.81
C THR A 207 -5.75 -2.42 52.19
N GLY A 208 -6.04 -3.71 52.43
CA GLY A 208 -7.15 -4.10 53.28
C GLY A 208 -6.68 -4.11 54.73
N GLN A 209 -7.36 -3.35 55.59
CA GLN A 209 -7.56 -3.61 57.02
C GLN A 209 -8.96 -3.08 57.33
N HIS A 210 -9.96 -3.96 57.42
CA HIS A 210 -10.49 -4.54 58.66
C HIS A 210 -11.21 -3.55 59.58
N SER A 211 -12.54 -3.68 59.53
CA SER A 211 -13.58 -3.43 60.53
C SER A 211 -13.16 -3.34 62.00
N GLY A 212 -13.75 -2.35 62.68
CA GLY A 212 -13.94 -2.23 64.12
C GLY A 212 -14.94 -1.11 64.40
#